data_AF-A0AAD6QK07-F1
#
_entry.id   AF-A0AAD6QK07-F1
#
_cell.length_a   1.000
_cell.length_b   1.000
_cell.length_c   1.000
_cell.angle_alpha   90.00
_cell.angle_beta   90.00
_cell.angle_gamma   90.00
#
_symmetry.space_group_name_H-M   'P 1'
#
loop_
_entity.id
_entity.type
_entity.pdbx_description
1 polymer ?
#
loop_
_entity_poly.entity_id
_entity_poly.type
_entity_poly.pdbx_seq_one_letter_code
_entity_poly.pdbx_strand_id
1 'polypeptide(L)'
;MVSVLANSYDRHAKLLNGTHKSHVHSTEEAETLAKYKPMINSTLLISDLKEVEITATKALEYFNSTRHIVLYYEDLIKNPTKLKDVQAFLGLPVMDLTSRQVKIHKGPLSDHVKNWEDINKTLDGTAYESFLQADY
;
A
#
# COMPACT_ATOMS: atom_id res chain seq x y z
N MET A 1 0.84 4.63 -2.03
CA MET A 1 0.33 5.63 -3.01
C MET A 1 -0.40 4.99 -4.20
N VAL A 2 0.21 4.03 -4.92
CA VAL A 2 -0.40 3.38 -6.10
C VAL A 2 -1.82 2.85 -5.83
N SER A 3 -2.00 2.05 -4.77
CA SER A 3 -3.33 1.54 -4.40
C SER A 3 -4.35 2.63 -4.08
N VAL A 4 -3.92 3.78 -3.55
CA VAL A 4 -4.81 4.91 -3.25
C VAL A 4 -5.30 5.56 -4.53
N LEU A 5 -4.39 5.79 -5.49
CA LEU A 5 -4.73 6.35 -6.80
C LEU A 5 -5.62 5.41 -7.61
N ALA A 6 -5.32 4.11 -7.62
CA ALA A 6 -6.14 3.10 -8.28
C ALA A 6 -7.55 3.02 -7.67
N ASN A 7 -7.64 3.01 -6.34
CA ASN A 7 -8.93 3.03 -5.64
C ASN A 7 -9.74 4.31 -5.93
N SER A 8 -9.07 5.47 -5.96
CA SER A 8 -9.71 6.74 -6.31
C SER A 8 -10.23 6.74 -7.75
N TYR A 9 -9.50 6.14 -8.69
CA TYR A 9 -9.94 6.00 -10.07
C TYR A 9 -11.20 5.11 -10.17
N ASP A 10 -11.18 3.94 -9.52
CA ASP A 10 -12.30 3.01 -9.53
C ASP A 10 -13.59 3.60 -8.94
N ARG A 11 -13.48 4.57 -8.01
CA ARG A 11 -14.64 5.31 -7.49
C ARG A 11 -15.50 5.93 -8.60
N HIS A 12 -14.86 6.33 -9.70
CA HIS A 12 -15.51 6.92 -10.87
C HIS A 12 -15.68 5.93 -12.02
N ALA A 13 -14.64 5.16 -12.33
CA ALA A 13 -14.64 4.22 -13.44
C ALA A 13 -15.51 2.99 -13.20
N LYS A 14 -15.66 2.57 -11.93
CA LYS A 14 -16.53 1.47 -11.49
C LYS A 14 -16.32 0.20 -12.32
N LEU A 15 -15.07 -0.25 -12.37
CA LEU A 15 -14.59 -1.28 -13.29
C LEU A 15 -15.26 -2.65 -13.06
N LEU A 16 -15.80 -2.88 -11.87
CA LEU A 16 -16.48 -4.12 -11.50
C LEU A 16 -18.00 -3.93 -11.56
N ASN A 17 -18.59 -4.24 -12.72
CA ASN A 17 -20.04 -4.23 -12.94
C ASN A 17 -20.72 -2.89 -12.54
N GLY A 18 -20.08 -1.76 -12.80
CA GLY A 18 -20.64 -0.44 -12.46
C GLY A 18 -20.65 -0.15 -10.94
N THR A 19 -19.91 -0.93 -10.16
CA THR A 19 -19.76 -0.74 -8.71
C THR A 19 -18.31 -0.46 -8.35
N HIS A 20 -18.11 0.51 -7.45
CA HIS A 20 -16.80 0.76 -6.85
C HIS A 20 -16.48 -0.29 -5.78
N LYS A 21 -15.26 -0.83 -5.80
CA LYS A 21 -14.77 -1.80 -4.80
C LYS A 21 -13.43 -1.38 -4.24
N SER A 22 -13.36 -1.23 -2.92
CA SER A 22 -12.10 -0.99 -2.20
C SER A 22 -11.33 -2.28 -1.87
N HIS A 23 -11.99 -3.42 -1.97
CA HIS A 23 -11.45 -4.76 -1.77
C HIS A 23 -12.22 -5.75 -2.63
N VAL A 24 -11.57 -6.86 -2.95
CA VAL A 24 -12.08 -7.89 -3.86
C VAL A 24 -11.94 -9.27 -3.22
N HIS A 25 -12.76 -10.22 -3.67
CA HIS A 25 -12.78 -11.58 -3.12
C HIS A 25 -12.41 -12.65 -4.16
N SER A 26 -12.12 -12.25 -5.40
CA SER A 26 -11.68 -13.15 -6.46
C SER A 26 -10.43 -12.62 -7.15
N THR A 27 -9.67 -13.53 -7.75
CA THR A 27 -8.46 -13.19 -8.51
C THR A 27 -8.82 -12.40 -9.76
N GLU A 28 -9.94 -12.73 -10.41
CA GLU A 28 -10.41 -12.06 -11.64
C GLU A 28 -10.81 -10.60 -11.37
N GLU A 29 -11.47 -10.33 -10.24
CA GLU A 29 -11.78 -8.96 -9.81
C GLU A 29 -10.50 -8.18 -9.51
N ALA A 30 -9.54 -8.79 -8.80
CA ALA A 30 -8.23 -8.21 -8.51
C ALA A 30 -7.47 -7.83 -9.79
N GLU A 31 -7.37 -8.76 -10.73
CA GLU A 31 -6.74 -8.54 -12.03
C GLU A 31 -7.43 -7.46 -12.84
N THR A 32 -8.76 -7.36 -12.75
CA THR A 32 -9.52 -6.32 -13.45
C THR A 32 -9.22 -4.92 -12.89
N LEU A 33 -9.14 -4.77 -11.56
CA LEU A 33 -8.76 -3.50 -10.94
C LEU A 33 -7.29 -3.14 -11.18
N ALA A 34 -6.39 -4.13 -11.14
CA ALA A 34 -4.95 -3.93 -11.34
C ALA A 34 -4.57 -3.49 -12.77
N LYS A 35 -5.48 -3.61 -13.75
CA LYS A 35 -5.26 -3.10 -15.12
C LYS A 35 -5.05 -1.59 -15.17
N TYR A 36 -5.63 -0.85 -14.22
CA TYR A 36 -5.42 0.59 -14.16
C TYR A 36 -4.05 0.90 -13.56
N LYS A 37 -3.18 1.50 -14.37
CA LYS A 37 -1.87 1.99 -13.94
C LYS A 37 -1.93 3.51 -13.77
N PRO A 38 -1.90 4.04 -12.53
CA PRO A 38 -1.83 5.48 -12.33
C PRO A 38 -0.57 6.08 -12.95
N MET A 39 -0.70 7.31 -13.44
CA MET A 39 0.42 8.19 -13.72
C MET A 39 0.70 9.01 -12.47
N ILE A 40 1.93 8.96 -11.97
CA ILE A 40 2.35 9.65 -10.75
C ILE A 40 3.11 10.92 -11.16
N ASN A 41 2.84 12.04 -10.48
CA ASN A 41 3.56 13.28 -10.73
C ASN A 41 4.99 13.19 -10.15
N SER A 42 5.97 12.90 -11.00
CA SER A 42 7.38 12.77 -10.61
C SER A 42 7.95 14.06 -10.02
N THR A 43 7.52 15.22 -10.51
CA THR A 43 7.98 16.53 -10.02
C THR A 43 7.64 16.76 -8.54
N LEU A 44 6.50 16.25 -8.07
CA LEU A 44 6.05 16.39 -6.68
C LEU A 44 6.37 15.16 -5.82
N LEU A 45 6.84 14.07 -6.40
CA LEU A 45 6.98 12.79 -5.72
C LEU A 45 7.83 12.88 -4.44
N ILE A 46 8.98 13.54 -4.50
CA ILE A 46 9.87 13.67 -3.34
C ILE A 46 9.21 14.52 -2.24
N SER A 47 8.52 15.60 -2.60
CA SER A 47 7.82 16.42 -1.60
C SER A 47 6.65 15.67 -0.98
N ASP A 48 5.91 14.90 -1.78
CA ASP A 48 4.78 14.10 -1.31
C ASP A 48 5.26 13.02 -0.33
N LEU A 49 6.37 12.33 -0.64
CA LEU A 49 6.97 11.34 0.26
C LEU A 49 7.46 11.96 1.57
N LYS A 50 8.11 13.14 1.50
CA LYS A 50 8.51 13.90 2.70
C LYS A 50 7.30 14.29 3.55
N GLU A 51 6.22 14.75 2.94
CA GLU A 51 5.01 15.13 3.65
C GLU A 51 4.38 13.93 4.37
N VAL A 52 4.35 12.76 3.73
CA VAL A 52 3.88 11.50 4.34
C VAL A 52 4.74 11.14 5.56
N GLU A 53 6.06 11.22 5.48
CA GLU A 53 6.95 10.96 6.61
C GLU A 53 6.77 11.94 7.76
N ILE A 54 6.67 13.24 7.45
CA ILE A 54 6.39 14.29 8.45
C ILE A 54 5.05 14.03 9.13
N THR A 55 4.02 13.68 8.36
CA THR A 55 2.69 13.40 8.88
C THR A 55 2.69 12.17 9.78
N ALA A 56 3.36 11.10 9.37
CA ALA A 56 3.52 9.89 10.19
C ALA A 56 4.27 10.19 11.49
N THR A 57 5.37 10.95 11.42
CA THR A 57 6.16 11.34 12.60
C THR A 57 5.33 12.18 13.56
N LYS A 58 4.63 13.20 13.06
CA LYS A 58 3.71 14.03 13.87
C LYS A 58 2.61 13.21 14.53
N ALA A 59 2.05 12.23 13.83
CA ALA A 59 1.04 11.34 14.40
C ALA A 59 1.62 10.54 15.58
N LEU A 60 2.83 9.98 15.44
CA LEU A 60 3.51 9.24 16.51
C LEU A 60 3.85 10.15 17.70
N GLU A 61 4.30 11.37 17.45
CA GLU A 61 4.55 12.37 18.49
C GLU A 61 3.26 12.73 19.24
N TYR A 62 2.18 12.99 18.51
CA TYR A 62 0.89 13.37 19.07
C TYR A 62 0.28 12.24 19.93
N PHE A 63 0.45 10.99 19.50
CA PHE A 63 -0.05 9.80 20.20
C PHE A 63 1.02 9.11 21.05
N ASN A 64 2.06 9.82 21.49
CA ASN A 64 3.18 9.23 22.23
C ASN A 64 2.79 8.59 23.58
N SER A 65 1.69 9.04 24.18
CA SER A 65 1.15 8.52 25.44
C SER A 65 0.16 7.37 25.23
N THR A 66 -0.19 7.06 23.98
CA THR A 66 -1.13 6.01 23.63
C THR A 66 -0.37 4.82 23.09
N ARG A 67 -0.74 3.61 23.55
CA ARG A 67 -0.18 2.37 23.02
C ARG A 67 -0.52 2.28 21.52
N HIS A 68 0.50 2.26 20.66
CA HIS A 68 0.37 2.18 19.21
C HIS A 68 1.34 1.14 18.62
N ILE A 69 1.03 0.68 17.41
CA ILE A 69 1.88 -0.23 16.62
C ILE A 69 1.92 0.29 15.18
N VAL A 70 3.11 0.28 14.58
CA VAL A 70 3.31 0.60 13.15
C VAL A 70 3.46 -0.73 12.40
N LEU A 71 2.70 -0.87 11.32
CA LEU A 71 2.64 -2.07 10.50
C LEU A 71 2.68 -1.71 9.03
N TYR A 72 3.55 -2.37 8.28
CA TYR A 72 3.48 -2.43 6.84
C TYR A 72 2.81 -3.73 6.41
N TYR A 73 2.11 -3.71 5.27
CA TYR A 73 1.48 -4.91 4.73
C TYR A 73 2.50 -6.05 4.57
N GLU A 74 3.69 -5.72 4.08
CA GLU A 74 4.77 -6.69 3.87
C GLU A 74 5.28 -7.30 5.20
N ASP A 75 5.18 -6.60 6.33
CA ASP A 75 5.54 -7.18 7.64
C ASP A 75 4.62 -8.35 8.00
N LEU A 76 3.33 -8.25 7.64
CA LEU A 76 2.32 -9.26 7.94
C LEU A 76 2.41 -10.48 7.01
N ILE A 77 2.83 -10.26 5.76
CA ILE A 77 2.92 -11.33 4.76
C ILE A 77 4.28 -12.05 4.83
N LYS A 78 5.38 -11.32 5.02
CA LYS A 78 6.73 -11.90 5.03
C LYS A 78 7.12 -12.48 6.39
N ASN A 79 6.55 -11.98 7.49
CA ASN A 79 6.88 -12.44 8.84
C ASN A 79 5.63 -12.91 9.62
N PRO A 80 5.35 -14.22 9.66
CA PRO A 80 4.23 -14.78 10.41
C PRO A 80 4.24 -14.45 11.91
N THR A 81 5.41 -14.16 12.48
CA THR A 81 5.53 -13.78 13.90
C THR A 81 4.92 -12.41 14.16
N LYS A 82 4.99 -11.48 13.19
CA LYS A 82 4.41 -10.15 13.32
C LYS A 82 2.91 -10.20 13.55
N LEU A 83 2.22 -11.16 12.93
CA LEU A 83 0.79 -11.35 13.15
C LEU A 83 0.46 -11.79 14.59
N LYS A 84 1.35 -12.52 15.25
CA LYS A 84 1.22 -12.85 16.68
C LYS A 84 1.41 -11.61 17.55
N ASP A 85 2.38 -10.76 17.20
CA ASP A 85 2.58 -9.47 17.89
C ASP A 85 1.35 -8.58 17.77
N VAL A 86 0.72 -8.54 16.59
CA VAL A 86 -0.53 -7.80 16.37
C VAL A 86 -1.68 -8.37 17.21
N GLN A 87 -1.85 -9.70 17.26
CA GLN A 87 -2.87 -10.33 18.09
C GLN A 87 -2.64 -10.01 19.58
N ALA A 88 -1.40 -10.11 20.07
CA ALA A 88 -1.04 -9.73 21.43
C ALA A 88 -1.21 -8.23 21.70
N PHE A 89 -0.93 -7.38 20.71
CA PHE A 89 -1.17 -5.95 20.79
C PHE A 89 -2.66 -5.64 21.02
N LEU A 90 -3.54 -6.30 20.27
CA LEU A 90 -4.98 -6.17 20.36
C LEU A 90 -5.62 -6.91 21.55
N GLY A 91 -4.85 -7.72 22.29
CA GLY A 91 -5.36 -8.54 23.40
C GLY A 91 -6.16 -9.76 22.93
N LEU A 92 -5.93 -10.22 21.71
CA LEU A 92 -6.58 -11.39 21.13
C LEU A 92 -5.79 -12.67 21.43
N PRO A 93 -6.45 -13.83 21.60
CA PRO A 93 -5.76 -15.11 21.65
C PRO A 93 -5.03 -15.35 20.32
N VAL A 94 -3.86 -16.01 20.39
CA VAL A 94 -3.12 -16.39 19.17
C VAL A 94 -3.89 -17.47 18.43
N MET A 95 -4.29 -17.15 17.20
CA MET A 95 -4.98 -18.08 16.31
C MET A 95 -4.56 -17.89 14.85
N ASP A 96 -4.89 -18.89 14.04
CA ASP A 96 -4.70 -18.82 12.60
C ASP A 96 -5.77 -17.91 12.00
N LEU A 97 -5.33 -16.80 11.42
CA LEU A 97 -6.21 -15.83 10.76
C LEU A 97 -6.28 -16.12 9.27
N THR A 98 -7.48 -16.05 8.72
CA THR A 98 -7.72 -16.19 7.28
C THR A 98 -8.46 -14.96 6.78
N SER A 99 -8.19 -14.57 5.54
CA SER A 99 -8.88 -13.49 4.86
C SER A 99 -9.46 -14.01 3.54
N ARG A 100 -10.67 -13.56 3.23
CA ARG A 100 -11.26 -13.74 1.88
C ARG A 100 -10.80 -12.67 0.91
N GLN A 101 -10.17 -11.60 1.40
CA GLN A 101 -9.71 -10.50 0.56
C GLN A 101 -8.49 -10.92 -0.24
N VAL A 102 -8.49 -10.61 -1.52
CA VAL A 102 -7.39 -10.88 -2.43
C VAL A 102 -6.58 -9.61 -2.66
N LYS A 103 -5.25 -9.70 -2.58
CA LYS A 103 -4.33 -8.60 -2.91
C LYS A 103 -4.51 -8.22 -4.39
N ILE A 104 -4.76 -6.94 -4.65
CA ILE A 104 -5.05 -6.42 -6.01
C ILE A 104 -3.77 -6.32 -6.84
N HIS A 105 -2.81 -5.53 -6.38
CA HIS A 105 -1.50 -5.39 -7.02
C HIS A 105 -0.60 -6.51 -6.52
N LYS A 106 0.08 -7.20 -7.45
CA LYS A 106 1.07 -8.27 -7.19
C LYS A 106 2.23 -8.11 -8.16
N GLY A 107 3.45 -8.46 -7.73
CA GLY A 107 4.66 -8.32 -8.53
C GLY A 107 5.31 -6.94 -8.38
N PRO A 108 6.28 -6.61 -9.24
CA PRO A 108 7.08 -5.39 -9.09
C PRO A 108 6.23 -4.14 -9.31
N LEU A 109 6.57 -3.05 -8.60
CA LEU A 109 5.86 -1.79 -8.69
C LEU A 109 5.84 -1.19 -10.11
N SER A 110 6.84 -1.53 -10.93
CA SER A 110 6.92 -1.18 -12.36
C SER A 110 5.72 -1.63 -13.16
N ASP A 111 5.10 -2.75 -12.78
CA ASP A 111 3.95 -3.28 -13.49
C ASP A 111 2.68 -2.50 -13.18
N HIS A 112 2.67 -1.70 -12.12
CA HIS A 112 1.48 -1.00 -11.61
C HIS A 112 1.53 0.51 -11.80
N VAL A 113 2.57 1.06 -12.42
CA VAL A 113 2.75 2.50 -12.62
C VAL A 113 2.96 2.81 -14.10
N LYS A 114 2.20 3.77 -14.62
CA LYS A 114 2.22 4.09 -16.06
C LYS A 114 3.54 4.73 -16.51
N ASN A 115 4.09 5.64 -15.70
CA ASN A 115 5.32 6.37 -15.99
C ASN A 115 6.49 5.90 -15.11
N TRP A 116 6.67 4.58 -15.00
CA TRP A 116 7.65 3.97 -14.09
C TRP A 116 9.08 4.51 -14.29
N GLU A 117 9.52 4.73 -15.52
CA GLU A 117 10.88 5.22 -15.80
C GLU A 117 11.14 6.60 -15.16
N ASP A 118 10.17 7.51 -15.22
CA ASP A 118 10.27 8.82 -14.56
C ASP A 118 10.36 8.68 -13.05
N ILE A 119 9.59 7.75 -12.47
CA ILE A 119 9.57 7.48 -11.03
C ILE A 119 10.90 6.88 -10.58
N ASN A 120 11.40 5.89 -11.31
CA ASN A 120 12.69 5.28 -11.06
C ASN A 120 13.79 6.34 -11.06
N LYS A 121 13.90 7.13 -12.14
CA LYS A 121 14.87 8.22 -12.25
C LYS A 121 14.74 9.28 -11.15
N THR A 122 13.54 9.54 -10.66
CA THR A 122 13.30 10.53 -9.61
C THR A 122 13.73 10.03 -8.23
N LEU A 123 13.59 8.73 -7.96
CA LEU A 123 13.90 8.14 -6.66
C LEU A 123 15.32 7.57 -6.58
N ASP A 124 15.93 7.21 -7.71
CA ASP A 124 17.29 6.70 -7.81
C ASP A 124 18.30 7.65 -7.14
N GLY A 125 19.14 7.10 -6.25
CA GLY A 125 20.14 7.86 -5.49
C GLY A 125 19.56 8.80 -4.42
N THR A 126 18.25 8.74 -4.14
CA THR A 126 17.62 9.54 -3.06
C THR A 126 17.40 8.69 -1.80
N ALA A 127 17.04 9.34 -0.68
CA ALA A 127 16.63 8.64 0.55
C ALA A 127 15.41 7.71 0.36
N TYR A 128 14.69 7.86 -0.75
CA TYR A 128 13.48 7.13 -1.10
C TYR A 128 13.71 6.00 -2.12
N GLU A 129 14.96 5.75 -2.52
CA GLU A 129 15.32 4.71 -3.48
C GLU A 129 14.84 3.31 -3.05
N SER A 130 14.79 3.05 -1.74
CA SER A 130 14.31 1.79 -1.19
C SER A 130 12.87 1.44 -1.60
N PHE A 131 12.05 2.44 -1.95
CA PHE A 131 10.69 2.21 -2.47
C PHE A 131 10.67 1.61 -3.88
N LEU A 132 11.78 1.65 -4.63
CA LEU A 132 11.89 1.02 -5.95
C LEU A 132 12.01 -0.51 -5.86
N GLN A 133 12.54 -1.02 -4.75
CA GLN A 133 12.79 -2.44 -4.51
C GLN A 133 11.64 -3.14 -3.77
N ALA A 134 10.56 -2.40 -3.50
CA ALA A 134 9.41 -2.96 -2.81
C ALA A 134 8.62 -3.86 -3.78
N ASP A 135 8.74 -5.17 -3.60
CA ASP A 135 7.80 -6.13 -4.17
C ASP A 135 6.40 -5.87 -3.60
N TYR A 136 5.44 -5.64 -4.50
CA TYR A 136 4.02 -5.49 -4.19
C TYR A 136 3.23 -6.75 -4.55
#